data_AF-A0A395VSI4-F1
#
_entry.id   AF-A0A395VSI4-F1
#
_cell.length_a   1.000
_cell.length_b   1.000
_cell.length_c   1.000
_cell.angle_alpha   90.00
_cell.angle_beta   90.00
_cell.angle_gamma   90.00
#
_symmetry.space_group_name_H-M   'P 1'
#
loop_
_entity.id
_entity.type
_entity.pdbx_description
1 polymer ?
#
loop_
_entity_poly.entity_id
_entity_poly.type
_entity_poly.pdbx_seq_one_letter_code
_entity_poly.pdbx_strand_id
1 'polypeptide(L)'
;MILTKETLSAGPKIGTGEGVAHSKRWYVALVRMHHEKKVAERLDKMGIENFVPVQQEVHQWSDRRKVVESVLLPMMVFVHADPKERKEVLSFSTVSRYMVMRGESSPTIIPDEQMARFRFMLDYSEEAICMNSAPLARGEKVRVVKGPLTGLVG
;
A
#
# COMPACT_ATOMS: atom_id res chain seq x y z
N MET A 1 -24.29 24.39 3.25
CA MET A 1 -24.46 23.20 4.11
C MET A 1 -25.29 22.21 3.31
N ILE A 2 -24.67 21.21 2.68
CA ILE A 2 -25.36 20.23 1.84
C ILE A 2 -25.06 18.86 2.46
N LEU A 3 -26.09 18.25 3.04
CA LEU A 3 -26.08 16.92 3.62
C LEU A 3 -26.41 15.92 2.51
N THR A 4 -25.48 15.03 2.16
CA THR A 4 -25.75 13.86 1.32
C THR A 4 -25.66 12.60 2.16
N LYS A 5 -26.76 11.85 2.15
CA LYS A 5 -26.99 10.59 2.87
C LYS A 5 -25.96 9.52 2.50
N GLU A 6 -25.33 8.90 3.50
CA GLU A 6 -24.59 7.65 3.32
C GLU A 6 -25.54 6.46 3.46
N THR A 7 -25.64 5.68 2.39
CA THR A 7 -26.36 4.40 2.33
C THR A 7 -25.53 3.32 3.03
N LEU A 8 -26.16 2.62 3.97
CA LEU A 8 -25.60 1.48 4.71
C LEU A 8 -25.07 0.39 3.77
N SER A 9 -23.80 0.00 3.94
CA SER A 9 -23.30 -1.29 3.43
C SER A 9 -23.40 -2.32 4.54
N ALA A 10 -24.46 -3.14 4.49
CA ALA A 10 -24.60 -4.35 5.29
C ALA A 10 -23.52 -5.37 4.88
N GLY A 11 -22.72 -5.85 5.84
CA GLY A 11 -21.83 -6.99 5.63
C GLY A 11 -22.63 -8.26 5.31
N PRO A 12 -22.07 -9.23 4.54
CA PRO A 12 -22.83 -10.40 4.16
C PRO A 12 -23.08 -11.29 5.37
N LYS A 13 -24.37 -11.61 5.56
CA LYS A 13 -24.86 -12.67 6.43
C LYS A 13 -24.46 -14.04 5.85
N ILE A 14 -24.25 -14.98 6.77
CA ILE A 14 -23.93 -16.40 6.55
C ILE A 14 -24.82 -16.99 5.45
N GLY A 15 -24.21 -17.64 4.46
CA GLY A 15 -24.89 -18.40 3.41
C GLY A 15 -24.02 -19.56 2.94
N THR A 16 -24.46 -20.77 3.21
CA THR A 16 -23.90 -22.04 2.71
C THR A 16 -24.13 -22.14 1.20
N GLY A 17 -23.09 -22.44 0.43
CA GLY A 17 -23.20 -22.70 -1.01
C GLY A 17 -21.82 -22.74 -1.68
N GLU A 18 -21.42 -23.93 -2.12
CA GLU A 18 -20.26 -24.15 -2.99
C GLU A 18 -20.39 -23.29 -4.26
N GLY A 19 -19.33 -22.54 -4.60
CA GLY A 19 -19.25 -21.78 -5.86
C GLY A 19 -19.23 -20.24 -5.75
N VAL A 20 -18.95 -19.65 -4.58
CA VAL A 20 -18.79 -18.20 -4.48
C VAL A 20 -17.40 -17.79 -4.96
N ALA A 21 -17.33 -16.98 -6.02
CA ALA A 21 -16.11 -16.28 -6.41
C ALA A 21 -15.58 -15.53 -5.18
N HIS A 22 -14.46 -15.98 -4.63
CA HIS A 22 -13.88 -15.32 -3.47
C HIS A 22 -13.47 -13.91 -3.88
N SER A 23 -14.08 -12.91 -3.26
CA SER A 23 -13.73 -11.51 -3.47
C SER A 23 -12.24 -11.33 -3.21
N LYS A 24 -11.54 -10.71 -4.16
CA LYS A 24 -10.13 -10.33 -4.00
C LYS A 24 -9.96 -9.46 -2.75
N ARG A 25 -8.79 -9.56 -2.13
CA ARG A 25 -8.43 -8.78 -0.93
C ARG A 25 -7.00 -8.31 -1.04
N TRP A 26 -6.71 -7.16 -0.43
CA TRP A 26 -5.35 -6.65 -0.36
C TRP A 26 -4.55 -7.33 0.75
N TYR A 27 -3.34 -7.74 0.40
CA TYR A 27 -2.35 -8.33 1.29
C TYR A 27 -1.00 -7.62 1.11
N VAL A 28 -0.09 -7.82 2.07
CA VAL A 28 1.32 -7.43 1.91
C VAL A 28 2.16 -8.67 1.74
N ALA A 29 2.73 -8.85 0.54
CA ALA A 29 3.76 -9.86 0.29
C ALA A 29 5.12 -9.30 0.73
N LEU A 30 5.80 -10.01 1.63
CA LEU A 30 7.16 -9.70 2.04
C LEU A 30 8.14 -10.31 1.05
N VAL A 31 8.92 -9.49 0.38
CA VAL A 31 9.85 -9.89 -0.69
C VAL A 31 11.30 -9.75 -0.26
N ARG A 32 12.21 -10.36 -1.02
CA ARG A 32 13.66 -10.14 -0.88
C ARG A 32 13.98 -8.66 -1.12
N MET A 33 14.99 -8.16 -0.40
CA MET A 33 15.47 -6.78 -0.55
C MET A 33 15.77 -6.45 -2.01
N HIS A 34 15.31 -5.30 -2.50
CA HIS A 34 15.52 -4.80 -3.87
C HIS A 34 14.83 -5.61 -4.98
N HIS A 35 13.93 -6.55 -4.64
CA HIS A 35 13.17 -7.34 -5.62
C HIS A 35 11.72 -6.86 -5.78
N GLU A 36 11.33 -5.75 -5.15
CA GLU A 36 9.96 -5.21 -5.13
C GLU A 36 9.46 -4.96 -6.55
N LYS A 37 10.22 -4.22 -7.36
CA LYS A 37 9.86 -3.92 -8.77
C LYS A 37 9.78 -5.18 -9.63
N LYS A 38 10.74 -6.10 -9.47
CA LYS A 38 10.77 -7.37 -10.23
C LYS A 38 9.58 -8.26 -9.90
N VAL A 39 9.12 -8.27 -8.65
CA VAL A 39 7.92 -8.99 -8.24
C VAL A 39 6.68 -8.32 -8.82
N ALA A 40 6.58 -6.99 -8.75
CA ALA A 40 5.48 -6.23 -9.36
C ALA A 40 5.34 -6.53 -10.87
N GLU A 41 6.43 -6.41 -11.63
CA GLU A 41 6.43 -6.73 -13.07
C GLU A 41 5.96 -8.16 -13.38
N ARG A 42 6.26 -9.12 -12.49
CA ARG A 42 5.82 -10.50 -12.63
C ARG A 42 4.32 -10.64 -12.34
N LEU A 43 3.83 -9.96 -11.31
CA LEU A 43 2.40 -9.92 -10.98
C LEU A 43 1.58 -9.27 -12.10
N ASP A 44 2.09 -8.18 -12.69
CA ASP A 44 1.47 -7.51 -13.84
C ASP A 44 1.32 -8.45 -15.03
N LYS A 45 2.37 -9.22 -15.36
CA LYS A 45 2.33 -10.23 -16.44
C LYS A 45 1.32 -11.35 -16.20
N MET A 46 0.96 -11.58 -14.94
CA MET A 46 -0.03 -12.57 -14.53
C MET A 46 -1.43 -11.98 -14.38
N GLY A 47 -1.60 -10.68 -14.57
CA GLY A 47 -2.88 -9.99 -14.39
C GLY A 47 -3.30 -9.84 -12.92
N ILE A 48 -2.36 -9.98 -11.98
CA ILE A 48 -2.62 -9.80 -10.55
C ILE A 48 -2.38 -8.34 -10.19
N GLU A 49 -3.44 -7.65 -9.78
CA GLU A 49 -3.36 -6.26 -9.34
C GLU A 49 -2.42 -6.15 -8.12
N ASN A 50 -1.51 -5.19 -8.20
CA ASN A 50 -0.49 -4.97 -7.19
C ASN A 50 -0.12 -3.49 -7.09
N PHE A 51 0.58 -3.14 -6.02
CA PHE A 51 1.07 -1.79 -5.80
C PHE A 51 2.42 -1.83 -5.06
N VAL A 52 3.38 -1.06 -5.53
CA VAL A 52 4.67 -0.83 -4.87
C VAL A 52 4.84 0.67 -4.68
N PRO A 53 5.01 1.17 -3.45
CA PRO A 53 5.16 2.60 -3.21
C PRO A 53 6.57 3.04 -3.61
N VAL A 54 6.73 3.54 -4.83
CA VAL A 54 7.99 4.06 -5.37
C VAL A 54 7.91 5.58 -5.44
N GLN A 55 8.98 6.27 -5.05
CA GLN A 55 9.12 7.73 -5.12
C GLN A 55 10.39 8.14 -5.85
N GLN A 56 10.42 9.38 -6.35
CA GLN A 56 11.63 9.95 -6.93
C GLN A 56 12.41 10.73 -5.87
N GLU A 57 13.70 10.42 -5.74
CA GLU A 57 14.63 11.09 -4.85
C GLU A 57 15.79 11.68 -5.64
N VAL A 58 16.27 12.86 -5.23
CA VAL A 58 17.40 13.50 -5.88
C VAL A 58 18.67 13.21 -5.10
N HIS A 59 19.49 12.29 -5.59
CA HIS A 59 20.81 12.01 -5.03
C HIS A 59 21.85 12.97 -5.61
N GLN A 60 22.58 13.64 -4.73
CA GLN A 60 23.75 14.44 -5.06
C GLN A 60 25.00 13.65 -4.71
N TRP A 61 25.78 13.29 -5.72
CA TRP A 61 27.16 12.82 -5.57
C TRP A 61 28.12 13.98 -5.79
N SER A 62 29.38 13.78 -5.40
CA SER A 62 30.46 14.76 -5.52
C SER A 62 30.62 15.32 -6.95
N ASP A 63 30.25 14.53 -7.97
CA ASP A 63 30.38 14.85 -9.39
C ASP A 63 29.05 15.23 -10.08
N ARG A 64 27.88 14.77 -9.57
CA ARG A 64 26.59 14.96 -10.26
C ARG A 64 25.36 14.91 -9.35
N ARG A 65 24.26 15.49 -9.84
CA ARG A 65 22.90 15.36 -9.29
C ARG A 65 22.08 14.44 -10.20
N LYS A 66 21.48 13.37 -9.68
CA LYS A 66 20.60 12.47 -10.46
C LYS A 66 19.32 12.18 -9.70
N VAL A 67 18.21 12.14 -10.42
CA VAL A 67 16.94 11.60 -9.93
C VAL A 67 17.03 10.07 -9.93
N VAL A 68 16.75 9.45 -8.80
CA VAL A 68 16.73 8.00 -8.59
C VAL A 68 15.36 7.61 -8.05
N GLU A 69 14.83 6.48 -8.51
CA GLU A 69 13.63 5.91 -7.93
C GLU A 69 13.97 5.07 -6.70
N SER A 70 13.36 5.42 -5.57
CA SER A 70 13.51 4.75 -4.28
C SER A 70 12.19 4.10 -3.86
N VAL A 71 12.25 2.97 -3.17
CA VAL A 71 11.05 2.29 -2.63
C VAL A 71 10.78 2.83 -1.22
N LEU A 72 9.61 3.41 -1.00
CA LEU A 72 9.22 4.02 0.28
C LEU A 72 9.05 2.98 1.40
N LEU A 73 8.53 1.80 1.05
CA LEU A 73 8.37 0.66 1.97
C LEU A 73 9.20 -0.52 1.47
N PRO A 74 10.47 -0.65 1.91
CA PRO A 74 11.35 -1.72 1.48
C PRO A 74 10.75 -3.10 1.79
N MET A 75 11.03 -4.06 0.92
CA MET A 75 10.61 -5.47 1.05
C MET A 75 9.09 -5.69 1.06
N MET A 76 8.27 -4.69 0.76
CA MET A 76 6.81 -4.80 0.78
C MET A 76 6.23 -4.60 -0.62
N VAL A 77 5.43 -5.57 -1.08
CA VAL A 77 4.60 -5.46 -2.27
C VAL A 77 3.15 -5.67 -1.85
N PHE A 78 2.27 -4.73 -2.17
CA PHE A 78 0.84 -4.87 -1.92
C PHE A 78 0.22 -5.66 -3.07
N VAL A 79 -0.58 -6.67 -2.75
CA VAL A 79 -1.15 -7.59 -3.74
C VAL A 79 -2.64 -7.72 -3.52
N HIS A 80 -3.44 -7.48 -4.56
CA HIS A 80 -4.88 -7.66 -4.55
C HIS A 80 -5.23 -9.01 -5.19
N ALA A 81 -5.48 -10.00 -4.35
CA ALA A 81 -5.51 -11.40 -4.76
C ALA A 81 -6.74 -12.14 -4.23
N ASP A 82 -7.27 -13.05 -5.02
CA ASP A 82 -8.16 -14.12 -4.55
C ASP A 82 -7.35 -15.25 -3.85
N PRO A 83 -7.98 -16.26 -3.23
CA PRO A 83 -7.25 -17.33 -2.54
C PRO A 83 -6.36 -18.19 -3.45
N LYS A 84 -6.65 -18.30 -4.75
CA LYS A 84 -5.84 -19.04 -5.73
C LYS A 84 -4.61 -18.23 -6.09
N GLU A 85 -4.80 -16.99 -6.52
CA GLU A 85 -3.73 -16.03 -6.81
C GLU A 85 -2.80 -15.87 -5.60
N ARG A 86 -3.37 -15.79 -4.39
CA ARG A 86 -2.60 -15.67 -3.15
C ARG A 86 -1.62 -16.82 -2.96
N LYS A 87 -2.03 -18.05 -3.26
CA LYS A 87 -1.15 -19.24 -3.21
C LYS A 87 -0.09 -19.18 -4.30
N GLU A 88 -0.46 -18.70 -5.48
CA GLU A 88 0.44 -18.58 -6.61
C GLU A 88 1.56 -17.57 -6.36
N VAL A 89 1.26 -16.42 -5.77
CA VAL A 89 2.28 -15.42 -5.39
C VAL A 89 3.29 -15.97 -4.37
N LEU A 90 2.86 -16.83 -3.44
CA LEU A 90 3.77 -17.51 -2.49
C LEU A 90 4.73 -18.50 -3.17
N SER A 91 4.43 -18.94 -4.40
CA SER A 91 5.34 -19.82 -5.14
C SER A 91 6.59 -19.10 -5.66
N PHE A 92 6.60 -17.76 -5.65
CA PHE A 92 7.74 -17.00 -6.12
C PHE A 92 8.89 -17.13 -5.11
N SER A 93 10.07 -17.57 -5.57
CA SER A 93 11.26 -17.73 -4.72
C SER A 93 11.73 -16.42 -4.06
N THR A 94 11.26 -15.28 -4.56
CA THR A 94 11.55 -13.93 -4.06
C THR A 94 10.54 -13.44 -3.04
N VAL A 95 9.39 -14.12 -2.88
CA VAL A 95 8.37 -13.84 -1.87
C VAL A 95 8.60 -14.79 -0.70
N SER A 96 8.77 -14.26 0.52
CA SER A 96 9.00 -15.06 1.72
C SER A 96 7.70 -15.52 2.36
N ARG A 97 6.78 -14.58 2.60
CA ARG A 97 5.49 -14.80 3.26
C ARG A 97 4.59 -13.58 3.08
N TYR A 98 3.33 -13.70 3.49
CA TYR A 98 2.51 -12.51 3.73
C TYR A 98 2.75 -11.94 5.13
N MET A 99 2.58 -10.63 5.27
CA MET A 99 2.58 -9.97 6.57
C MET A 99 1.44 -10.51 7.45
N VAL A 100 1.74 -10.71 8.72
CA VAL A 100 0.81 -11.16 9.76
C VAL A 100 0.95 -10.22 10.93
N MET A 101 -0.17 -9.74 11.48
CA MET A 101 -0.15 -8.87 12.65
C MET A 101 0.31 -9.64 13.89
N ARG A 102 0.87 -8.92 14.86
CA ARG A 102 1.27 -9.50 16.14
C ARG A 102 0.07 -10.13 16.84
N GLY A 103 0.17 -11.42 17.16
CA GLY A 103 -0.90 -12.17 17.83
C GLY A 103 -1.91 -12.81 16.88
N GLU A 104 -1.79 -12.58 15.58
CA GLU A 104 -2.61 -13.24 14.56
C GLU A 104 -1.85 -14.42 13.92
N SER A 105 -2.62 -15.37 13.37
CA SER A 105 -2.09 -16.52 12.61
C SER A 105 -2.37 -16.43 11.12
N SER A 106 -3.28 -15.55 10.70
CA SER A 106 -3.66 -15.34 9.31
C SER A 106 -2.99 -14.10 8.71
N PRO A 107 -2.74 -14.09 7.38
CA PRO A 107 -2.29 -12.90 6.68
C PRO A 107 -3.18 -11.68 6.95
N THR A 108 -2.56 -10.54 7.21
CA THR A 108 -3.25 -9.27 7.39
C THR A 108 -3.98 -8.88 6.11
N ILE A 109 -5.27 -8.58 6.22
CA ILE A 109 -6.08 -8.04 5.12
C ILE A 109 -6.14 -6.53 5.24
N ILE A 110 -5.82 -5.84 4.16
CA ILE A 110 -5.98 -4.39 4.06
C ILE A 110 -7.35 -4.11 3.41
N PRO A 111 -8.24 -3.34 4.05
CA PRO A 111 -9.47 -2.87 3.42
C PRO A 111 -9.19 -2.03 2.18
N ASP A 112 -10.02 -2.16 1.13
CA ASP A 112 -9.87 -1.43 -0.12
C ASP A 112 -9.81 0.09 0.07
N GLU A 113 -10.64 0.62 0.98
CA GLU A 113 -10.65 2.04 1.30
C GLU A 113 -9.32 2.50 1.92
N GLN A 114 -8.71 1.69 2.77
CA GLN A 114 -7.40 2.00 3.34
C GLN A 114 -6.32 1.99 2.25
N MET A 115 -6.37 1.02 1.33
CA MET A 115 -5.46 0.96 0.20
C MET A 115 -5.64 2.17 -0.74
N ALA A 116 -6.88 2.55 -1.03
CA ALA A 116 -7.20 3.70 -1.86
C ALA A 116 -6.67 5.01 -1.23
N ARG A 117 -6.89 5.21 0.08
CA ARG A 117 -6.34 6.36 0.82
C ARG A 117 -4.81 6.35 0.82
N PHE A 118 -4.19 5.19 1.01
CA PHE A 118 -2.73 5.04 0.97
C PHE A 118 -2.14 5.40 -0.38
N ARG A 119 -2.67 4.82 -1.48
CA ARG A 119 -2.27 5.17 -2.86
C ARG A 119 -2.47 6.67 -3.11
N PHE A 120 -3.63 7.21 -2.72
CA PHE A 120 -3.91 8.63 -2.83
C PHE A 120 -2.86 9.48 -2.11
N MET A 121 -2.44 9.15 -0.90
CA MET A 121 -1.42 9.93 -0.19
C MET A 121 -0.08 9.98 -0.94
N LEU A 122 0.27 8.94 -1.71
CA LEU A 122 1.56 8.83 -2.38
C LEU A 122 1.61 9.44 -3.79
N ASP A 123 0.53 9.35 -4.57
CA ASP A 123 0.52 9.71 -6.00
C ASP A 123 0.78 11.22 -6.31
N TYR A 124 0.86 12.12 -5.32
CA TYR A 124 0.82 13.58 -5.55
C TYR A 124 1.80 14.40 -4.71
N SER A 125 2.88 13.79 -4.21
CA SER A 125 3.94 14.58 -3.57
C SER A 125 4.98 14.97 -4.62
N GLU A 126 5.18 16.28 -4.81
CA GLU A 126 6.29 16.81 -5.63
C GLU A 126 7.65 16.54 -4.95
N GLU A 127 7.64 16.36 -3.63
CA GLU A 127 8.81 16.08 -2.80
C GLU A 127 8.83 14.62 -2.34
N ALA A 128 10.03 14.10 -2.06
CA ALA A 128 10.18 12.76 -1.50
C ALA A 128 9.48 12.67 -0.13
N ILE A 129 8.67 11.63 0.05
CA ILE A 129 7.91 11.38 1.27
C ILE A 129 8.82 10.67 2.27
N CYS A 130 8.77 11.09 3.53
CA CYS A 130 9.40 10.41 4.64
C CYS A 130 8.34 9.98 5.67
N MET A 131 8.42 8.74 6.12
CA MET A 131 7.57 8.26 7.22
C MET A 131 8.24 8.57 8.55
N ASN A 132 7.70 9.54 9.28
CA ASN A 132 8.14 9.86 10.63
C ASN A 132 7.21 9.20 11.65
N SER A 133 7.76 8.32 12.49
CA SER A 133 7.04 7.68 13.60
C SER A 133 7.13 8.47 14.90
N ALA A 134 7.91 9.56 14.94
CA ALA A 134 8.00 10.41 16.10
C ALA A 134 6.67 11.14 16.31
N PRO A 135 6.12 11.14 17.54
CA PRO A 135 4.91 11.87 17.83
C PRO A 135 5.15 13.38 17.68
N LEU A 136 4.19 14.08 17.08
CA LEU A 136 4.21 15.54 17.00
C LEU A 136 4.10 16.12 18.42
N ALA A 137 4.97 17.08 18.74
CA ALA A 137 4.94 17.77 20.02
C ALA A 137 3.86 18.86 20.04
N ARG A 138 3.32 19.16 21.23
CA ARG A 138 2.41 20.30 21.39
C ARG A 138 3.12 21.60 21.01
N GLY A 139 2.54 22.35 20.09
CA GLY A 139 3.10 23.61 19.58
C GLY A 139 4.07 23.44 18.39
N GLU A 140 4.28 22.21 17.93
CA GLU A 140 5.01 21.94 16.69
C GLU A 140 4.17 22.39 15.48
N LYS A 141 4.75 23.29 14.67
CA LYS A 141 4.08 23.80 13.47
C LYS A 141 4.19 22.76 12.36
N VAL A 142 3.04 22.37 11.81
CA VAL A 142 2.95 21.51 10.64
C VAL A 142 2.25 22.23 9.51
N ARG A 143 2.52 21.80 8.28
CA ARG A 143 1.77 22.24 7.09
C ARG A 143 0.98 21.07 6.56
N VAL A 144 -0.31 21.29 6.28
CA VAL A 144 -1.11 20.32 5.56
C VAL A 144 -0.69 20.34 4.09
N VAL A 145 -0.02 19.29 3.65
CA VAL A 145 0.40 19.13 2.24
C VAL A 145 -0.77 18.65 1.39
N LYS A 146 -1.68 17.84 1.95
CA LYS A 146 -2.76 17.20 1.18
C LYS A 146 -4.11 17.13 1.89
N GLY A 147 -5.18 17.27 1.11
CA GLY A 147 -6.58 17.12 1.52
C GLY A 147 -7.35 18.45 1.45
N PRO A 148 -8.61 18.49 1.94
CA PRO A 148 -9.42 19.71 1.91
C PRO A 148 -8.82 20.92 2.63
N LEU A 149 -7.82 20.70 3.49
CA LEU A 149 -7.13 21.73 4.28
C LEU A 149 -5.72 22.06 3.76
N THR A 150 -5.37 21.62 2.54
CA THR A 150 -4.05 21.88 1.94
C THR A 150 -3.65 23.36 2.04
N GLY A 151 -2.39 23.60 2.44
CA GLY A 151 -1.80 24.93 2.60
C GLY A 151 -1.94 25.52 4.00
N LEU A 152 -2.81 24.98 4.84
CA LEU A 152 -2.95 25.42 6.23
C LEU A 152 -1.69 25.07 7.03
N VAL A 153 -1.22 26.02 7.83
CA VAL A 153 -0.08 25.88 8.75
C VAL A 153 -0.55 26.14 10.18
N GLY A 154 -0.19 25.27 11.12
CA GLY A 154 -0.62 25.37 12.52
C GLY A 154 0.15 24.45 13.43
#